data_AF-A0A069IT45-F1
#
_entry.id   AF-A0A069IT45-F1
#
_cell.length_a   1.000
_cell.length_b   1.000
_cell.length_c   1.000
_cell.angle_alpha   90.00
_cell.angle_beta   90.00
_cell.angle_gamma   90.00
#
_symmetry.space_group_name_H-M   'P 1'
#
loop_
_entity.id
_entity.type
_entity.pdbx_description
1 polymer ?
#
loop_
_entity_poly.entity_id
_entity_poly.type
_entity_poly.pdbx_seq_one_letter_code
_entity_poly.pdbx_strand_id
1 'polypeptide(L)'
;MPEPIRRIIDAAVPPSAPSSTRRYDLDWIRVGAFGLLILYHVGLVYGVYGWHVHSVHTFEWMREAILITNPWRLTLLFLVSGAALRFMTFRRSPREVARARFARLVPPLLFGAVILVPIQSWIEAMDKAGWPSGLAGFAAWMVHEFSWSGLADGVPVNHLWFIVYIAAYSVVTVLLWRRPGLIDQMGAWLEKALAGPRVLILPILYLIAIRILLFPWFGVTNILHWDWYNHALSLGAFVFGFCIVGRETIWRDMERYRWVALGLAAVALPVMMAQVW
;
A
#
# COMPACT_ATOMS: atom_id res chain seq x y z
N MET A 1 -12.60 31.12 34.59
CA MET A 1 -11.98 30.83 33.28
C MET A 1 -10.67 30.09 33.51
N PRO A 2 -10.20 29.20 32.60
CA PRO A 2 -10.87 28.61 31.42
C PRO A 2 -11.89 27.53 31.88
N GLU A 3 -12.31 26.46 31.16
CA GLU A 3 -12.24 26.06 29.74
C GLU A 3 -13.66 25.78 29.19
N PRO A 4 -13.97 26.21 27.96
CA PRO A 4 -15.01 25.59 27.12
C PRO A 4 -14.47 24.65 26.03
N ILE A 5 -13.19 24.77 25.67
CA ILE A 5 -12.63 24.27 24.40
C ILE A 5 -12.52 22.74 24.36
N ARG A 6 -12.18 22.07 25.47
CA ARG A 6 -12.04 20.60 25.51
C ARG A 6 -13.27 19.81 25.05
N ARG A 7 -14.50 20.31 25.26
CA ARG A 7 -15.72 19.53 24.92
C ARG A 7 -16.01 19.40 23.43
N ILE A 8 -15.40 20.22 22.57
CA ILE A 8 -15.66 20.19 21.12
C ILE A 8 -14.82 19.11 20.41
N ILE A 9 -13.67 18.74 20.98
CA ILE A 9 -12.75 17.76 20.38
C ILE A 9 -13.20 16.32 20.63
N ASP A 10 -13.90 16.08 21.75
CA ASP A 10 -14.39 14.75 22.16
C ASP A 10 -15.87 14.50 21.81
N ALA A 11 -16.55 15.46 21.16
CA ALA A 11 -17.94 15.31 20.75
C ALA A 11 -18.06 14.30 19.61
N ALA A 12 -18.54 13.09 19.93
CA ALA A 12 -18.88 12.08 18.93
C ALA A 12 -19.99 12.63 18.01
N VAL A 13 -19.68 12.79 16.73
CA VAL A 13 -20.67 13.07 15.69
C VAL A 13 -21.68 11.92 15.71
N PRO A 14 -22.97 12.14 15.98
CA PRO A 14 -23.96 11.07 15.97
C PRO A 14 -24.09 10.55 14.54
N PRO A 15 -23.76 9.28 14.26
CA PRO A 15 -23.93 8.75 12.92
C PRO A 15 -25.43 8.57 12.66
N SER A 16 -25.93 9.22 11.61
CA SER A 16 -27.07 8.69 10.85
C SER A 16 -26.61 7.35 10.25
N ALA A 17 -26.71 6.28 11.03
CA ALA A 17 -26.05 5.02 10.73
C ALA A 17 -26.66 4.39 9.46
N PRO A 18 -25.91 4.29 8.34
CA PRO A 18 -26.30 3.34 7.31
C PRO A 18 -26.27 1.94 7.93
N SER A 19 -27.19 1.08 7.50
CA SER A 19 -27.21 -0.33 7.90
C SER A 19 -25.82 -0.93 7.70
N SER A 20 -25.24 -1.51 8.76
CA SER A 20 -23.85 -1.98 8.74
C SER A 20 -23.71 -3.32 8.01
N THR A 21 -24.20 -3.38 6.77
CA THR A 21 -24.00 -4.48 5.85
C THR A 21 -22.51 -4.60 5.57
N ARG A 22 -21.93 -5.74 5.95
CA ARG A 22 -20.51 -6.02 5.74
C ARG A 22 -20.21 -6.00 4.24
N ARG A 23 -19.21 -5.20 3.84
CA ARG A 23 -18.73 -5.10 2.45
C ARG A 23 -17.85 -6.29 2.10
N TYR A 24 -18.49 -7.42 1.80
CA TYR A 24 -17.84 -8.68 1.42
C TYR A 24 -16.97 -8.55 0.17
N ASP A 25 -17.36 -7.68 -0.76
CA ASP A 25 -16.58 -7.27 -1.93
C ASP A 25 -15.18 -6.80 -1.54
N LEU A 26 -15.08 -5.85 -0.60
CA LEU A 26 -13.80 -5.29 -0.15
C LEU A 26 -12.96 -6.26 0.70
N ASP A 27 -13.60 -7.21 1.38
CA ASP A 27 -12.89 -8.29 2.07
C ASP A 27 -12.33 -9.32 1.07
N TRP A 28 -13.08 -9.72 0.05
CA TRP A 28 -12.59 -10.62 -1.01
C TRP A 28 -11.49 -10.00 -1.86
N ILE A 29 -11.61 -8.72 -2.24
CA ILE A 29 -10.53 -7.99 -2.93
C ILE A 29 -9.26 -7.99 -2.06
N ARG A 30 -9.39 -7.82 -0.74
CA ARG A 30 -8.24 -7.87 0.19
C ARG A 30 -7.58 -9.25 0.20
N VAL A 31 -8.38 -10.32 0.32
CA VAL A 31 -7.86 -11.71 0.33
C VAL A 31 -7.17 -12.03 -1.00
N GLY A 32 -7.80 -11.72 -2.14
CA GLY A 32 -7.21 -11.94 -3.45
C GLY A 32 -5.92 -11.15 -3.67
N ALA A 33 -5.88 -9.88 -3.27
CA ALA A 33 -4.70 -9.04 -3.44
C ALA A 33 -3.51 -9.49 -2.55
N PHE A 34 -3.76 -9.95 -1.32
CA PHE A 34 -2.70 -10.55 -0.49
C PHE A 34 -2.29 -11.94 -0.95
N GLY A 35 -3.22 -12.78 -1.40
CA GLY A 35 -2.90 -14.09 -1.99
C GLY A 35 -2.02 -13.95 -3.23
N LEU A 36 -2.36 -13.01 -4.12
CA LEU A 36 -1.54 -12.67 -5.27
C LEU A 36 -0.18 -12.09 -4.86
N LEU A 37 -0.11 -11.31 -3.78
CA LEU A 37 1.16 -10.81 -3.25
C LEU A 37 2.07 -11.94 -2.78
N ILE A 38 1.53 -12.99 -2.15
CA ILE A 38 2.30 -14.18 -1.75
C ILE A 38 2.82 -14.89 -3.00
N LEU A 39 1.95 -15.19 -3.98
CA LEU A 39 2.34 -15.85 -5.23
C LEU A 39 3.39 -15.04 -6.01
N TYR A 40 3.31 -13.71 -5.99
CA TYR A 40 4.28 -12.81 -6.61
C TYR A 40 5.68 -12.93 -5.97
N HIS A 41 5.78 -12.97 -4.63
CA HIS A 41 7.06 -13.13 -3.93
C HIS A 41 7.66 -14.52 -4.14
N VAL A 42 6.82 -15.57 -4.24
CA VAL A 42 7.28 -16.91 -4.63
C VAL A 42 7.78 -16.90 -6.08
N GLY A 43 7.03 -16.28 -7.00
CA GLY A 43 7.41 -16.18 -8.40
C GLY A 43 8.75 -15.48 -8.65
N LEU A 44 9.08 -14.46 -7.86
CA LEU A 44 10.37 -13.75 -7.94
C LEU A 44 11.59 -14.66 -7.71
N VAL A 45 11.46 -15.75 -6.95
CA VAL A 45 12.54 -16.74 -6.73
C VAL A 45 12.83 -17.58 -7.99
N TYR A 46 11.86 -17.69 -8.90
CA TYR A 46 11.96 -18.45 -10.16
C TYR A 46 12.01 -17.54 -11.42
N GLY A 47 12.07 -16.22 -11.21
CA GLY A 47 12.05 -15.21 -12.26
C GLY A 47 13.43 -14.70 -12.64
N VAL A 48 13.48 -13.76 -13.58
CA VAL A 48 14.73 -13.18 -14.12
C VAL A 48 15.13 -11.84 -13.48
N TYR A 49 14.36 -11.35 -12.51
CA TYR A 49 14.56 -10.04 -11.89
C TYR A 49 15.44 -10.10 -10.64
N GLY A 50 16.12 -9.01 -10.31
CA GLY A 50 16.86 -8.91 -9.05
C GLY A 50 15.96 -9.17 -7.83
N TRP A 51 16.30 -10.22 -7.08
CA TRP A 51 15.56 -10.65 -5.89
C TRP A 51 16.51 -11.20 -4.82
N HIS A 52 16.04 -11.38 -3.59
CA HIS A 52 16.88 -11.74 -2.43
C HIS A 52 17.66 -13.04 -2.63
N VAL A 53 17.02 -14.09 -3.15
CA VAL A 53 17.60 -15.40 -3.46
C VAL A 53 16.95 -15.93 -4.73
N HIS A 54 17.74 -16.63 -5.56
CA HIS A 54 17.27 -17.25 -6.81
C HIS A 54 17.35 -18.77 -6.79
N SER A 55 16.39 -19.41 -7.46
CA SER A 55 16.40 -20.84 -7.73
C SER A 55 17.27 -21.16 -8.94
N VAL A 56 18.01 -22.28 -8.89
CA VAL A 56 18.71 -22.84 -10.06
C VAL A 56 17.77 -23.29 -11.18
N HIS A 57 16.49 -23.49 -10.84
CA HIS A 57 15.41 -23.69 -11.80
C HIS A 57 14.64 -22.39 -11.96
N THR A 58 14.59 -21.84 -13.17
CA THR A 58 13.81 -20.65 -13.53
C THR A 58 12.80 -20.99 -14.63
N PHE A 59 11.76 -20.18 -14.76
CA PHE A 59 10.73 -20.35 -15.79
C PHE A 59 10.59 -19.07 -16.61
N GLU A 60 10.70 -19.16 -17.93
CA GLU A 60 10.65 -17.97 -18.82
C GLU A 60 9.36 -17.17 -18.61
N TRP A 61 8.20 -17.85 -18.64
CA TRP A 61 6.85 -17.26 -18.43
C TRP A 61 6.67 -16.53 -17.08
N MET A 62 7.56 -16.76 -16.11
CA MET A 62 7.52 -16.08 -14.82
C MET A 62 7.78 -14.57 -14.97
N ARG A 63 8.58 -14.16 -15.97
CA ARG A 63 8.83 -12.74 -16.28
C ARG A 63 7.50 -12.03 -16.56
N GLU A 64 6.67 -12.61 -17.40
CA GLU A 64 5.37 -12.08 -17.80
C GLU A 64 4.38 -12.08 -16.63
N ALA A 65 4.36 -13.14 -15.81
CA ALA A 65 3.54 -13.24 -14.61
C ALA A 65 3.89 -12.17 -13.54
N ILE A 66 5.17 -11.82 -13.41
CA ILE A 66 5.64 -10.73 -12.56
C ILE A 66 5.23 -9.37 -13.15
N LEU A 67 5.47 -9.15 -14.45
CA LEU A 67 5.14 -7.89 -15.13
C LEU A 67 3.64 -7.56 -15.13
N ILE A 68 2.76 -8.54 -15.38
CA ILE A 68 1.31 -8.30 -15.48
C ILE A 68 0.68 -7.91 -14.14
N THR A 69 1.28 -8.30 -13.01
CA THR A 69 0.76 -8.03 -11.66
C THR A 69 1.34 -6.77 -11.01
N ASN A 70 2.50 -6.31 -11.47
CA ASN A 70 3.22 -5.17 -10.89
C ASN A 70 2.47 -3.83 -10.88
N PRO A 71 1.79 -3.39 -11.95
CA PRO A 71 1.26 -2.02 -12.03
C PRO A 71 0.14 -1.69 -11.01
N TRP A 72 -0.59 -2.70 -10.54
CA TRP A 72 -1.87 -2.50 -9.84
C TRP A 72 -1.96 -3.15 -8.46
N ARG A 73 -1.22 -4.24 -8.21
CA ARG A 73 -1.31 -5.04 -6.97
C ARG A 73 -1.13 -4.20 -5.70
N LEU A 74 -0.07 -3.39 -5.65
CA LEU A 74 0.24 -2.56 -4.48
C LEU A 74 -0.75 -1.40 -4.33
N THR A 75 -1.06 -0.70 -5.42
CA THR A 75 -2.05 0.39 -5.48
C THR A 75 -3.41 -0.07 -4.96
N LEU A 76 -3.85 -1.27 -5.33
CA LEU A 76 -5.08 -1.91 -4.86
C LEU A 76 -5.02 -2.20 -3.35
N LEU A 77 -3.90 -2.74 -2.85
CA LEU A 77 -3.71 -2.99 -1.43
C LEU A 77 -3.73 -1.71 -0.59
N PHE A 78 -3.15 -0.61 -1.08
CA PHE A 78 -3.24 0.71 -0.42
C PHE A 78 -4.69 1.25 -0.40
N LEU A 79 -5.40 1.19 -1.53
CA LEU A 79 -6.81 1.59 -1.63
C LEU A 79 -7.69 0.83 -0.64
N VAL A 80 -7.59 -0.50 -0.63
CA VAL A 80 -8.38 -1.36 0.28
C VAL A 80 -7.98 -1.13 1.75
N SER A 81 -6.71 -0.80 2.03
CA SER A 81 -6.25 -0.46 3.37
C SER A 81 -6.81 0.87 3.88
N GLY A 82 -6.95 1.86 2.99
CA GLY A 82 -7.64 3.13 3.25
C GLY A 82 -9.14 2.95 3.48
N ALA A 83 -9.82 2.17 2.62
CA ALA A 83 -11.22 1.81 2.82
C ALA A 83 -11.44 1.11 4.17
N ALA A 84 -10.59 0.14 4.52
CA ALA A 84 -10.59 -0.52 5.82
C ALA A 84 -10.36 0.46 7.00
N LEU A 85 -9.59 1.54 6.81
CA LEU A 85 -9.42 2.58 7.82
C LEU A 85 -10.71 3.39 8.01
N ARG A 86 -11.46 3.73 6.95
CA ARG A 86 -12.76 4.43 7.06
C ARG A 86 -13.79 3.59 7.80
N PHE A 87 -13.89 2.29 7.53
CA PHE A 87 -14.78 1.41 8.32
C PHE A 87 -14.42 1.37 9.81
N MET A 88 -13.14 1.55 10.17
CA MET A 88 -12.73 1.62 11.58
C MET A 88 -13.22 2.90 12.29
N THR A 89 -13.50 4.00 11.57
CA THR A 89 -13.92 5.29 12.15
C THR A 89 -15.39 5.33 12.57
N PHE A 90 -16.26 4.51 11.96
CA PHE A 90 -17.71 4.57 12.18
C PHE A 90 -18.17 4.34 13.63
N ARG A 91 -17.31 3.82 14.51
CA ARG A 91 -17.59 3.58 15.95
C ARG A 91 -16.42 3.95 16.86
N ARG A 92 -15.52 4.84 16.43
CA ARG A 92 -14.27 5.18 17.15
C ARG A 92 -13.82 6.61 16.84
N SER A 93 -13.34 7.32 17.86
CA SER A 93 -12.65 8.61 17.72
C SER A 93 -11.35 8.51 16.91
N PRO A 94 -10.80 9.63 16.39
CA PRO A 94 -9.48 9.68 15.76
C PRO A 94 -8.35 9.08 16.61
N ARG A 95 -8.41 9.23 17.94
CA ARG A 95 -7.40 8.69 18.87
C ARG A 95 -7.51 7.16 18.99
N GLU A 96 -8.72 6.62 19.07
CA GLU A 96 -8.96 5.18 19.14
C GLU A 96 -8.64 4.47 17.82
N VAL A 97 -8.96 5.09 16.67
CA VAL A 97 -8.58 4.58 15.35
C VAL A 97 -7.07 4.52 15.21
N ALA A 98 -6.35 5.58 15.59
CA ALA A 98 -4.89 5.59 15.60
C ALA A 98 -4.35 4.48 16.52
N ARG A 99 -4.78 4.42 17.79
CA ARG A 99 -4.33 3.38 18.75
C ARG A 99 -4.59 1.96 18.22
N ALA A 100 -5.76 1.70 17.64
CA ALA A 100 -6.12 0.41 17.07
C ALA A 100 -5.32 0.06 15.81
N ARG A 101 -4.87 1.05 15.02
CA ARG A 101 -3.94 0.83 13.91
C ARG A 101 -2.51 0.56 14.40
N PHE A 102 -1.98 1.38 15.30
CA PHE A 102 -0.67 1.17 15.91
C PHE A 102 -0.55 -0.22 16.54
N ALA A 103 -1.54 -0.64 17.35
CA ALA A 103 -1.56 -1.96 17.98
C ALA A 103 -1.64 -3.15 17.00
N ARG A 104 -2.06 -2.93 15.75
CA ARG A 104 -2.14 -3.97 14.70
C ARG A 104 -0.93 -3.98 13.76
N LEU A 105 -0.26 -2.85 13.58
CA LEU A 105 0.83 -2.69 12.61
C LEU A 105 2.22 -2.77 13.27
N VAL A 106 2.38 -2.19 14.46
CA VAL A 106 3.70 -2.11 15.11
C VAL A 106 4.21 -3.49 15.57
N PRO A 107 3.42 -4.36 16.24
CA PRO A 107 3.96 -5.65 16.68
C PRO A 107 4.43 -6.54 15.50
N PRO A 108 3.67 -6.70 14.40
CA PRO A 108 4.17 -7.42 13.22
C PRO A 108 5.35 -6.74 12.53
N LEU A 109 5.38 -5.40 12.48
CA LEU A 109 6.50 -4.66 11.89
C LEU A 109 7.79 -4.87 12.69
N LEU A 110 7.75 -4.76 14.01
CA LEU A 110 8.91 -4.98 14.88
C LEU A 110 9.39 -6.44 14.82
N PHE A 111 8.46 -7.40 14.90
CA PHE A 111 8.80 -8.82 14.75
C PHE A 111 9.46 -9.09 13.39
N GLY A 112 8.88 -8.58 12.30
CA GLY A 112 9.42 -8.73 10.97
C GLY A 112 10.81 -8.08 10.83
N ALA A 113 10.99 -6.85 11.29
CA ALA A 113 12.25 -6.10 11.14
C ALA A 113 13.39 -6.63 12.03
N VAL A 114 13.08 -7.23 13.19
CA VAL A 114 14.09 -7.74 14.13
C VAL A 114 14.41 -9.23 13.92
N ILE A 115 13.49 -10.01 13.32
CA ILE A 115 13.65 -11.47 13.17
C ILE A 115 13.63 -11.89 11.70
N LEU A 116 12.55 -11.60 10.96
CA LEU A 116 12.37 -12.14 9.60
C LEU A 116 13.31 -11.51 8.58
N VAL A 117 13.44 -10.18 8.60
CA VAL A 117 14.30 -9.44 7.65
C VAL A 117 15.78 -9.76 7.88
N PRO A 118 16.31 -9.77 9.12
CA PRO A 118 17.67 -10.24 9.38
C PRO A 118 18.00 -11.63 8.86
N ILE A 119 17.12 -12.61 9.07
CA ILE A 119 17.30 -13.97 8.53
C ILE A 119 17.33 -13.92 7.00
N GLN A 120 16.41 -13.18 6.38
CA GLN A 120 16.33 -13.07 4.92
C GLN A 120 17.57 -12.38 4.31
N SER A 121 18.00 -11.25 4.86
CA SER A 121 19.18 -10.50 4.39
C SER A 121 20.48 -11.26 4.63
N TRP A 122 20.60 -12.04 5.72
CA TRP A 122 21.75 -12.91 5.93
C TRP A 122 21.83 -14.03 4.88
N ILE A 123 20.70 -14.67 4.53
CA ILE A 123 20.68 -15.69 3.45
C ILE A 123 21.06 -15.06 2.10
N GLU A 124 20.59 -13.85 1.82
CA GLU A 124 21.02 -13.08 0.64
C GLU A 124 22.52 -12.73 0.67
N ALA A 125 23.07 -12.38 1.84
CA ALA A 125 24.51 -12.13 1.99
C ALA A 125 25.36 -13.40 1.84
N MET A 126 24.85 -14.56 2.23
CA MET A 126 25.48 -15.86 1.94
C MET A 126 25.51 -16.12 0.42
N ASP A 127 24.39 -15.93 -0.27
CA ASP A 127 24.22 -16.18 -1.71
C ASP A 127 25.05 -15.23 -2.58
N LYS A 128 25.03 -13.92 -2.28
CA LYS A 128 25.58 -12.87 -3.16
C LYS A 128 26.94 -12.33 -2.72
N ALA A 129 27.25 -12.37 -1.43
CA ALA A 129 28.48 -11.81 -0.86
C ALA A 129 29.39 -12.88 -0.23
N GLY A 130 29.04 -14.17 -0.33
CA GLY A 130 29.83 -15.28 0.21
C GLY A 130 29.93 -15.27 1.74
N TRP A 131 28.96 -14.67 2.44
CA TRP A 131 29.00 -14.55 3.90
C TRP A 131 29.00 -15.94 4.57
N PRO A 132 29.74 -16.15 5.67
CA PRO A 132 29.77 -17.44 6.36
C PRO A 132 28.38 -17.94 6.80
N SER A 133 28.17 -19.25 6.66
CA SER A 133 26.97 -19.95 7.11
C SER A 133 27.02 -20.33 8.59
N GLY A 134 25.90 -20.81 9.13
CA GLY A 134 25.78 -21.25 10.53
C GLY A 134 25.64 -20.11 11.55
N LEU A 135 25.42 -20.48 12.82
CA LEU A 135 25.09 -19.54 13.89
C LEU A 135 26.15 -18.45 14.12
N ALA A 136 27.44 -18.80 14.01
CA ALA A 136 28.53 -17.83 14.13
C ALA A 136 28.55 -16.83 12.97
N GLY A 137 28.28 -17.30 11.74
CA GLY A 137 28.16 -16.44 10.56
C GLY A 137 26.98 -15.48 10.64
N PHE A 138 25.82 -15.95 11.11
CA PHE A 138 24.65 -15.12 11.38
C PHE A 138 24.90 -14.08 12.49
N ALA A 139 25.55 -14.48 13.59
CA ALA A 139 25.90 -13.55 14.66
C ALA A 139 26.89 -12.46 14.19
N ALA A 140 27.89 -12.82 13.39
CA ALA A 140 28.81 -11.87 12.78
C ALA A 140 28.09 -10.92 11.80
N TRP A 141 27.14 -11.44 11.01
CA TRP A 141 26.31 -10.62 10.12
C TRP A 141 25.47 -9.61 10.90
N MET A 142 24.80 -10.05 11.97
CA MET A 142 24.01 -9.18 12.86
C MET A 142 24.85 -8.05 13.45
N VAL A 143 26.07 -8.33 13.92
CA VAL A 143 26.97 -7.30 14.48
C VAL A 143 27.44 -6.32 13.40
N HIS A 144 27.68 -6.79 12.18
CA HIS A 144 28.04 -5.94 11.04
C HIS A 144 26.87 -5.03 10.61
N GLU A 145 25.70 -5.61 10.35
CA GLU A 145 24.54 -4.89 9.81
C GLU A 145 23.97 -3.88 10.80
N PHE A 146 23.88 -4.25 12.09
CA PHE A 146 23.38 -3.35 13.15
C PHE A 146 24.49 -2.48 13.77
N SER A 147 25.65 -2.38 13.12
CA SER A 147 26.69 -1.41 13.47
C SER A 147 26.30 0.02 13.07
N TRP A 148 27.02 1.02 13.58
CA TRP A 148 26.86 2.43 13.16
C TRP A 148 27.04 2.63 11.65
N SER A 149 27.91 1.84 11.02
CA SER A 149 28.14 1.87 9.57
C SER A 149 27.07 1.11 8.78
N GLY A 150 26.60 -0.04 9.28
CA GLY A 150 25.55 -0.82 8.61
C GLY A 150 24.18 -0.12 8.67
N LEU A 151 23.90 0.61 9.75
CA LEU A 151 22.68 1.40 9.91
C LEU A 151 22.77 2.83 9.31
N ALA A 152 23.85 3.17 8.60
CA ALA A 152 24.03 4.51 8.03
C ALA A 152 22.92 4.89 7.03
N ASP A 153 22.48 3.92 6.22
CA ASP A 153 21.37 4.07 5.27
C ASP A 153 19.99 3.73 5.89
N GLY A 154 19.95 3.45 7.20
CA GLY A 154 18.75 3.11 7.98
C GLY A 154 18.60 1.62 8.25
N VAL A 155 17.55 1.25 9.00
CA VAL A 155 17.23 -0.16 9.28
C VAL A 155 16.64 -0.81 8.03
N PRO A 156 17.21 -1.93 7.53
CA PRO A 156 16.63 -2.65 6.40
C PRO A 156 15.24 -3.19 6.79
N VAL A 157 14.21 -2.76 6.06
CA VAL A 157 12.83 -3.25 6.21
C VAL A 157 12.42 -4.22 5.10
N ASN A 158 13.19 -4.29 4.00
CA ASN A 158 12.93 -5.10 2.81
C ASN A 158 11.43 -5.13 2.45
N HIS A 159 10.83 -6.32 2.32
CA HIS A 159 9.42 -6.54 1.98
C HIS A 159 8.40 -5.89 2.94
N LEU A 160 8.82 -5.45 4.14
CA LEU A 160 7.96 -4.79 5.14
C LEU A 160 7.74 -3.29 4.89
N TRP A 161 8.41 -2.69 3.88
CA TRP A 161 8.23 -1.27 3.53
C TRP A 161 6.74 -0.89 3.42
N PHE A 162 5.92 -1.77 2.84
CA PHE A 162 4.48 -1.60 2.69
C PHE A 162 3.75 -1.37 4.03
N ILE A 163 4.19 -2.02 5.11
CA ILE A 163 3.62 -1.86 6.47
C ILE A 163 3.99 -0.50 7.04
N VAL A 164 5.26 -0.07 6.86
CA VAL A 164 5.73 1.27 7.24
C VAL A 164 4.90 2.36 6.54
N TYR A 165 4.66 2.18 5.24
CA TYR A 165 3.88 3.11 4.42
C TYR A 165 2.41 3.17 4.87
N ILE A 166 1.74 2.03 5.12
CA ILE A 166 0.39 2.03 5.69
C ILE A 166 0.35 2.71 7.05
N ALA A 167 1.35 2.50 7.92
CA ALA A 167 1.40 3.14 9.24
C ALA A 167 1.48 4.67 9.09
N ALA A 168 2.40 5.17 8.27
CA ALA A 168 2.54 6.60 7.97
C ALA A 168 1.26 7.20 7.33
N TYR A 169 0.73 6.55 6.30
CA TYR A 169 -0.49 7.01 5.60
C TYR A 169 -1.74 6.93 6.48
N SER A 170 -1.80 5.98 7.43
CA SER A 170 -2.85 5.94 8.45
C SER A 170 -2.78 7.16 9.38
N VAL A 171 -1.58 7.58 9.80
CA VAL A 171 -1.38 8.80 10.60
C VAL A 171 -1.81 10.03 9.80
N VAL A 172 -1.31 10.21 8.57
CA VAL A 172 -1.69 11.33 7.69
C VAL A 172 -3.20 11.38 7.49
N THR A 173 -3.83 10.26 7.14
CA THR A 173 -5.29 10.19 6.90
C THR A 173 -6.11 10.46 8.15
N VAL A 174 -5.67 10.01 9.34
CA VAL A 174 -6.32 10.36 10.62
C VAL A 174 -6.15 11.84 10.95
N LEU A 175 -5.01 12.46 10.64
CA LEU A 175 -4.81 13.91 10.81
C LEU A 175 -5.68 14.74 9.86
N LEU A 176 -5.84 14.30 8.61
CA LEU A 176 -6.81 14.89 7.67
C LEU A 176 -8.24 14.73 8.20
N TRP A 177 -8.61 13.55 8.70
CA TRP A 177 -9.94 13.29 9.24
C TRP A 177 -10.27 14.09 10.51
N ARG A 178 -9.27 14.48 11.31
CA ARG A 178 -9.49 15.39 12.45
C ARG A 178 -9.97 16.78 12.04
N ARG A 179 -9.80 17.20 10.78
CA ARG A 179 -10.32 18.50 10.30
C ARG A 179 -11.82 18.33 9.99
N PRO A 180 -12.72 19.03 10.71
CA PRO A 180 -14.17 18.81 10.57
C PRO A 180 -14.64 18.99 9.12
N GLY A 181 -15.42 18.02 8.63
CA GLY A 181 -16.00 18.03 7.29
C GLY A 181 -15.02 17.84 6.11
N LEU A 182 -13.69 17.86 6.30
CA LEU A 182 -12.73 17.79 5.19
C LEU A 182 -12.90 16.52 4.35
N ILE A 183 -13.01 15.36 5.00
CA ILE A 183 -13.16 14.07 4.30
C ILE A 183 -14.50 13.99 3.57
N ASP A 184 -15.56 14.58 4.13
CA ASP A 184 -16.88 14.54 3.53
C ASP A 184 -17.00 15.52 2.35
N GLN A 185 -16.28 16.66 2.41
CA GLN A 185 -16.05 17.56 1.27
C GLN A 185 -15.24 16.87 0.17
N MET A 186 -14.12 16.20 0.51
CA MET A 186 -13.32 15.43 -0.44
C MET A 186 -14.15 14.31 -1.10
N GLY A 187 -14.94 13.57 -0.31
CA GLY A 187 -15.85 12.54 -0.81
C GLY A 187 -16.94 13.10 -1.73
N ALA A 188 -17.55 14.24 -1.38
CA ALA A 188 -18.55 14.90 -2.23
C ALA A 188 -17.95 15.51 -3.51
N TRP A 189 -16.70 15.96 -3.47
CA TRP A 189 -15.95 16.38 -4.66
C TRP A 189 -15.64 15.20 -5.56
N LEU A 190 -15.12 14.08 -5.01
CA LEU A 190 -14.87 12.84 -5.75
C LEU A 190 -16.14 12.31 -6.42
N GLU A 191 -17.26 12.30 -5.70
CA GLU A 191 -18.57 11.88 -6.22
C GLU A 191 -19.01 12.72 -7.43
N LYS A 192 -18.80 14.04 -7.41
CA LYS A 192 -19.08 14.93 -8.56
C LYS A 192 -18.07 14.80 -9.69
N ALA A 193 -16.79 14.62 -9.37
CA ALA A 193 -15.70 14.54 -10.34
C ALA A 193 -15.75 13.22 -11.14
N LEU A 194 -16.05 12.11 -10.47
CA LEU A 194 -15.98 10.75 -11.01
C LEU A 194 -17.29 10.28 -11.64
N ALA A 195 -18.40 11.00 -11.49
CA ALA A 195 -19.69 10.54 -12.03
C ALA A 195 -19.64 10.26 -13.55
N GLY A 196 -20.21 9.11 -13.94
CA GLY A 196 -20.23 8.60 -15.30
C GLY A 196 -18.88 8.01 -15.74
N PRO A 197 -18.48 8.15 -17.02
CA PRO A 197 -17.24 7.54 -17.54
C PRO A 197 -15.97 8.13 -16.91
N ARG A 198 -16.07 9.26 -16.21
CA ARG A 198 -14.97 9.90 -15.48
C ARG A 198 -14.43 9.04 -14.33
N VAL A 199 -15.19 8.05 -13.87
CA VAL A 199 -14.74 7.05 -12.87
C VAL A 199 -13.56 6.23 -13.38
N LEU A 200 -13.43 6.04 -14.70
CA LEU A 200 -12.25 5.42 -15.32
C LEU A 200 -11.24 6.47 -15.78
N ILE A 201 -11.72 7.53 -16.45
CA ILE A 201 -10.83 8.50 -17.11
C ILE A 201 -9.96 9.25 -16.10
N LEU A 202 -10.53 9.77 -15.00
CA LEU A 202 -9.76 10.62 -14.07
C LEU A 202 -8.69 9.83 -13.29
N PRO A 203 -8.93 8.61 -12.77
CA PRO A 203 -7.86 7.80 -12.18
C PRO A 203 -6.77 7.43 -13.19
N ILE A 204 -7.12 7.12 -14.45
CA ILE A 204 -6.12 6.83 -15.50
C ILE A 204 -5.26 8.07 -15.79
N LEU A 205 -5.87 9.24 -15.98
CA LEU A 205 -5.15 10.49 -16.20
C LEU A 205 -4.28 10.87 -15.00
N TYR A 206 -4.74 10.63 -13.77
CA TYR A 206 -3.94 10.83 -12.56
C TYR A 206 -2.69 9.94 -12.55
N LEU A 207 -2.85 8.64 -12.81
CA LEU A 207 -1.74 7.69 -12.87
C LEU A 207 -0.74 8.04 -13.97
N ILE A 208 -1.21 8.44 -15.15
CA ILE A 208 -0.35 8.92 -16.26
C ILE A 208 0.39 10.21 -15.85
N ALA A 209 -0.30 11.17 -15.23
CA ALA A 209 0.30 12.43 -14.82
C ALA A 209 1.43 12.22 -13.80
N ILE A 210 1.21 11.43 -12.74
CA ILE A 210 2.28 11.14 -11.76
C ILE A 210 3.42 10.32 -12.38
N ARG A 211 3.12 9.44 -13.34
CA ARG A 211 4.12 8.65 -14.08
C ARG A 211 4.99 9.49 -15.00
N ILE A 212 4.47 10.56 -15.61
CA ILE A 212 5.25 11.46 -16.45
C ILE A 212 5.99 12.50 -15.59
N LEU A 213 5.33 13.06 -14.58
CA LEU A 213 5.83 14.23 -13.84
C LEU A 213 6.75 13.88 -12.67
N LEU A 214 6.58 12.73 -12.00
CA LEU A 214 7.33 12.38 -10.79
C LEU A 214 8.27 11.18 -10.99
N PHE A 215 7.87 10.15 -11.73
CA PHE A 215 8.70 8.95 -11.89
C PHE A 215 10.10 9.22 -12.49
N PRO A 216 10.30 10.10 -13.50
CA PRO A 216 11.64 10.37 -14.03
C PRO A 216 12.60 11.03 -13.03
N TRP A 217 12.08 11.71 -12.01
CA TRP A 217 12.87 12.45 -11.02
C TRP A 217 13.12 11.64 -9.74
N PHE A 218 12.13 10.84 -9.31
CA PHE A 218 12.15 10.15 -8.02
C PHE A 218 12.19 8.63 -8.12
N GLY A 219 11.80 8.03 -9.26
CA GLY A 219 11.70 6.58 -9.41
C GLY A 219 10.73 5.93 -8.41
N VAL A 220 11.08 4.73 -7.94
CA VAL A 220 10.51 4.12 -6.72
C VAL A 220 11.69 3.76 -5.84
N THR A 221 11.80 4.38 -4.67
CA THR A 221 12.96 4.21 -3.77
C THR A 221 12.63 3.38 -2.53
N ASN A 222 11.36 3.31 -2.13
CA ASN A 222 10.90 2.83 -0.82
C ASN A 222 11.45 3.62 0.39
N ILE A 223 12.15 4.75 0.16
CA ILE A 223 12.69 5.63 1.21
C ILE A 223 11.61 6.64 1.62
N LEU A 224 10.98 6.44 2.78
CA LEU A 224 9.74 7.11 3.21
C LEU A 224 9.76 8.67 3.19
N HIS A 225 10.92 9.31 3.15
CA HIS A 225 11.04 10.77 3.10
C HIS A 225 11.41 11.33 1.71
N TRP A 226 11.68 10.47 0.73
CA TRP A 226 12.15 10.82 -0.62
C TRP A 226 11.31 10.20 -1.75
N ASP A 227 10.45 9.23 -1.44
CA ASP A 227 9.72 8.42 -2.43
C ASP A 227 8.48 9.11 -3.01
N TRP A 228 8.63 10.35 -3.50
CA TRP A 228 7.52 11.26 -3.87
C TRP A 228 6.56 10.72 -4.93
N TYR A 229 7.06 9.96 -5.92
CA TYR A 229 6.21 9.26 -6.88
C TYR A 229 5.35 8.18 -6.21
N ASN A 230 5.94 7.37 -5.33
CA ASN A 230 5.22 6.35 -4.57
C ASN A 230 4.28 6.97 -3.52
N HIS A 231 4.59 8.15 -2.97
CA HIS A 231 3.65 8.91 -2.16
C HIS A 231 2.43 9.32 -2.98
N ALA A 232 2.62 9.94 -4.15
CA ALA A 232 1.50 10.30 -5.00
C ALA A 232 0.64 9.07 -5.36
N LEU A 233 1.26 7.97 -5.81
CA LEU A 233 0.55 6.72 -6.12
C LEU A 233 -0.18 6.13 -4.91
N SER A 234 0.55 5.87 -3.83
CA SER A 234 0.11 5.02 -2.73
C SER A 234 -0.65 5.77 -1.64
N LEU A 235 -0.23 6.98 -1.25
CA LEU A 235 -1.04 7.84 -0.36
C LEU A 235 -2.30 8.32 -1.11
N GLY A 236 -2.18 8.64 -2.40
CA GLY A 236 -3.33 8.99 -3.26
C GLY A 236 -4.37 7.88 -3.28
N ALA A 237 -3.96 6.64 -3.59
CA ALA A 237 -4.84 5.47 -3.55
C ALA A 237 -5.43 5.20 -2.16
N PHE A 238 -4.63 5.34 -1.08
CA PHE A 238 -5.08 5.13 0.29
C PHE A 238 -6.14 6.16 0.73
N VAL A 239 -5.88 7.45 0.51
CA VAL A 239 -6.84 8.53 0.84
C VAL A 239 -8.08 8.43 -0.04
N PHE A 240 -7.93 8.09 -1.32
CA PHE A 240 -9.05 7.80 -2.22
C PHE A 240 -9.95 6.69 -1.65
N GLY A 241 -9.37 5.54 -1.30
CA GLY A 241 -10.09 4.42 -0.67
C GLY A 241 -10.80 4.80 0.64
N PHE A 242 -10.19 5.67 1.44
CA PHE A 242 -10.81 6.19 2.67
C PHE A 242 -12.02 7.11 2.39
N CYS A 243 -11.98 7.93 1.34
CA CYS A 243 -13.03 8.89 1.01
C CYS A 243 -14.25 8.29 0.26
N ILE A 244 -14.08 7.21 -0.51
CA ILE A 244 -15.17 6.60 -1.31
C ILE A 244 -16.09 5.65 -0.51
N VAL A 245 -15.70 5.26 0.70
CA VAL A 245 -16.53 4.38 1.55
C VAL A 245 -17.80 5.11 2.01
N GLY A 246 -18.96 4.56 1.64
CA GLY A 246 -20.29 5.16 1.83
C GLY A 246 -20.80 6.00 0.64
N ARG A 247 -20.07 6.06 -0.48
CA ARG A 247 -20.44 6.80 -1.71
C ARG A 247 -20.94 5.83 -2.79
N GLU A 248 -22.13 5.25 -2.61
CA GLU A 248 -22.65 4.16 -3.47
C GLU A 248 -22.84 4.54 -4.95
N THR A 249 -22.94 5.84 -5.26
CA THR A 249 -22.88 6.39 -6.62
C THR A 249 -21.58 6.02 -7.34
N ILE A 250 -20.43 6.17 -6.68
CA ILE A 250 -19.10 5.84 -7.22
C ILE A 250 -18.99 4.31 -7.42
N TRP A 251 -19.44 3.52 -6.45
CA TRP A 251 -19.42 2.05 -6.53
C TRP A 251 -20.28 1.54 -7.70
N ARG A 252 -21.47 2.12 -7.90
CA ARG A 252 -22.36 1.79 -9.01
C ARG A 252 -21.76 2.16 -10.37
N ASP A 253 -21.09 3.30 -10.48
CA ASP A 253 -20.42 3.67 -11.73
C ASP A 253 -19.19 2.78 -12.00
N MET A 254 -18.40 2.42 -10.98
CA MET A 254 -17.34 1.42 -11.10
C MET A 254 -17.88 0.07 -11.59
N GLU A 255 -19.02 -0.38 -11.05
CA GLU A 255 -19.67 -1.61 -11.50
C GLU A 255 -20.15 -1.50 -12.96
N ARG A 256 -20.82 -0.40 -13.31
CA ARG A 256 -21.34 -0.14 -14.66
C ARG A 256 -20.25 -0.21 -15.73
N TYR A 257 -19.06 0.30 -15.44
CA TYR A 257 -17.95 0.35 -16.38
C TYR A 257 -16.95 -0.82 -16.26
N ARG A 258 -17.21 -1.83 -15.39
CA ARG A 258 -16.26 -2.94 -15.12
C ARG A 258 -15.80 -3.69 -16.37
N TRP A 259 -16.69 -3.91 -17.33
CA TRP A 259 -16.36 -4.61 -18.58
C TRP A 259 -15.56 -3.76 -19.56
N VAL A 260 -15.80 -2.44 -19.57
CA VAL A 260 -14.97 -1.49 -20.32
C VAL A 260 -13.57 -1.42 -19.71
N ALA A 261 -13.47 -1.35 -18.38
CA ALA A 261 -12.20 -1.41 -17.67
C ALA A 261 -11.43 -2.71 -17.94
N LEU A 262 -12.11 -3.86 -17.95
CA LEU A 262 -11.51 -5.15 -18.28
C LEU A 262 -11.00 -5.19 -19.73
N GLY A 263 -11.79 -4.71 -20.70
CA GLY A 263 -11.37 -4.63 -22.10
C GLY A 263 -10.16 -3.71 -22.30
N LEU A 264 -10.15 -2.55 -21.65
CA LEU A 264 -9.01 -1.63 -21.65
C LEU A 264 -7.76 -2.28 -21.03
N ALA A 265 -7.90 -2.98 -19.91
CA ALA A 265 -6.79 -3.70 -19.27
C ALA A 265 -6.25 -4.83 -20.17
N ALA A 266 -7.13 -5.60 -20.82
CA ALA A 266 -6.75 -6.68 -21.72
C ALA A 266 -5.97 -6.21 -22.96
N VAL A 267 -6.17 -4.96 -23.41
CA VAL A 267 -5.38 -4.34 -24.48
C VAL A 267 -4.13 -3.65 -23.96
N ALA A 268 -4.23 -2.91 -22.84
CA ALA A 268 -3.13 -2.12 -22.30
C ALA A 268 -1.99 -2.98 -21.73
N LEU A 269 -2.29 -4.14 -21.14
CA LEU A 269 -1.26 -5.01 -20.55
C LEU A 269 -0.31 -5.59 -21.61
N PRO A 270 -0.77 -6.20 -22.73
CA PRO A 270 0.11 -6.61 -23.84
C PRO A 270 0.93 -5.45 -24.43
N VAL A 271 0.33 -4.26 -24.61
CA VAL A 271 1.04 -3.09 -25.13
C VAL A 271 2.15 -2.64 -24.17
N MET A 272 1.88 -2.61 -22.87
CA MET A 272 2.89 -2.32 -21.84
C MET A 272 4.00 -3.38 -21.84
N MET A 273 3.67 -4.66 -21.99
CA MET A 273 4.65 -5.74 -22.05
C MET A 273 5.54 -5.66 -23.29
N ALA A 274 4.99 -5.26 -24.44
CA ALA A 274 5.75 -5.03 -25.67
C ALA A 274 6.74 -3.86 -25.58
N GLN A 275 6.54 -2.91 -24.66
CA GLN A 275 7.45 -1.77 -24.41
C GLN A 275 8.60 -2.07 -23.45
N VAL A 276 8.64 -3.28 -22.86
CA VAL A 276 9.69 -3.72 -21.91
C VAL A 276 10.76 -4.57 -22.61
N TRP A 277 10.62 -4.78 -23.92
CA TRP A 277 11.60 -5.38 -24.82
C TRP A 277 12.45 -4.30 -25.51
#